data_AF-A0A246PK20-F1
#
_entry.id   AF-A0A246PK20-F1
#
_cell.length_a   1.000
_cell.length_b   1.000
_cell.length_c   1.000
_cell.angle_alpha   90.00
_cell.angle_beta   90.00
_cell.angle_gamma   90.00
#
_symmetry.space_group_name_H-M   'P 1'
#
loop_
_entity.id
_entity.type
_entity.pdbx_description
1 polymer ?
#
loop_
_entity_poly.entity_id
_entity_poly.type
_entity_poly.pdbx_seq_one_letter_code
_entity_poly.pdbx_strand_id
1 'polypeptide(L)'
;MIRNLKKAALNSLDGKWGGGIGVSALNYFVPTFSASAIATFMYLIVGLFIGVIGLDVIFVYSISGQPQVDPTALVLLILSYIFLGLICFLIYSSIQGIFNYGYSAFTLHLGENEDAKVDDVFLGFKKSNLFRSVKLGLLQAIFLFLWSLLLIVPGIIKYFSYSMSYYILVENPDYTASEALRESKRIMKGQKLKLFVLWLSFIGWFLLATFIGMFTFNLSFIFISPYYNTTVSHFYLDLIKKQDIGEAKVSI
;
A
#
# COMPACT_ATOMS: atom_id res chain seq x y z
N MET A 1 16.93 -0.07 -20.91
CA MET A 1 15.70 0.50 -20.32
C MET A 1 15.77 0.59 -18.80
N ILE A 2 15.76 -0.51 -18.04
CA ILE A 2 15.74 -0.48 -16.55
C ILE A 2 16.91 0.32 -15.94
N ARG A 3 18.13 0.14 -16.46
CA ARG A 3 19.30 0.91 -16.01
C ARG A 3 19.12 2.43 -16.19
N ASN A 4 18.42 2.86 -17.25
CA ASN A 4 18.18 4.28 -17.51
C ASN A 4 17.17 4.85 -16.52
N LEU A 5 16.09 4.10 -16.21
CA LEU A 5 15.10 4.49 -15.20
C LEU A 5 15.76 4.66 -13.82
N LYS A 6 16.59 3.69 -13.43
CA LYS A 6 17.35 3.75 -12.17
C LYS A 6 18.30 4.96 -12.13
N LYS A 7 19.01 5.23 -13.23
CA LYS A 7 19.91 6.39 -13.32
C LYS A 7 19.14 7.71 -13.26
N ALA A 8 18.00 7.80 -13.95
CA ALA A 8 17.12 8.97 -13.90
C ALA A 8 16.60 9.21 -12.48
N ALA A 9 16.18 8.16 -11.77
CA ALA A 9 15.74 8.26 -10.38
C ALA A 9 16.85 8.75 -9.44
N LEU A 10 18.08 8.25 -9.60
CA LEU A 10 19.22 8.72 -8.80
C LEU A 10 19.54 10.19 -9.07
N ASN A 11 19.46 10.63 -10.34
CA ASN A 11 19.66 12.02 -10.71
C ASN A 11 18.55 12.93 -10.12
N SER A 12 17.27 12.50 -10.18
CA SER A 12 16.14 13.24 -9.58
C SER A 12 16.25 13.36 -8.05
N LEU A 13 16.88 12.37 -7.41
CA LEU A 13 17.11 12.36 -5.96
C LEU A 13 18.38 13.09 -5.52
N ASP A 14 19.27 13.44 -6.46
CA ASP A 14 20.52 14.11 -6.13
C ASP A 14 20.24 15.46 -5.46
N GLY A 15 20.87 15.68 -4.31
CA GLY A 15 20.57 16.83 -3.42
C GLY A 15 19.21 16.79 -2.70
N LYS A 16 18.30 15.84 -3.02
CA LYS A 16 16.94 15.73 -2.44
C LYS A 16 16.73 14.47 -1.58
N TRP A 17 17.78 13.67 -1.34
CA TRP A 17 17.72 12.43 -0.55
C TRP A 17 17.13 12.61 0.85
N GLY A 18 17.45 13.70 1.56
CA GLY A 18 16.91 13.97 2.89
C GLY A 18 15.39 14.07 2.88
N GLY A 19 14.82 14.80 1.91
CA GLY A 19 13.37 14.89 1.71
C GLY A 19 12.78 13.53 1.32
N GLY A 20 13.42 12.80 0.41
CA GLY A 20 12.99 11.46 0.01
C GLY A 20 12.93 10.46 1.16
N ILE A 21 13.94 10.45 2.03
CA ILE A 21 13.97 9.60 3.24
C ILE A 21 12.90 10.05 4.23
N GLY A 22 12.74 11.35 4.45
CA GLY A 22 11.71 11.92 5.33
C GLY A 22 10.29 11.53 4.90
N VAL A 23 9.96 11.71 3.62
CA VAL A 23 8.66 11.30 3.06
C VAL A 23 8.45 9.78 3.17
N SER A 24 9.51 8.99 2.92
CA SER A 24 9.43 7.53 3.05
C SER A 24 9.17 7.09 4.49
N ALA A 25 9.83 7.73 5.45
CA ALA A 25 9.62 7.50 6.87
C ALA A 25 8.19 7.88 7.28
N LEU A 26 7.67 9.02 6.84
CA LEU A 26 6.29 9.44 7.11
C LEU A 26 5.27 8.46 6.51
N ASN A 27 5.47 8.05 5.26
CA ASN A 27 4.60 7.09 4.56
C ASN A 27 4.60 5.69 5.21
N TYR A 28 5.70 5.29 5.85
CA TYR A 28 5.80 3.98 6.50
C TYR A 28 5.36 4.01 7.98
N PHE A 29 5.95 4.88 8.78
CA PHE A 29 5.75 4.88 10.23
C PHE A 29 4.39 5.42 10.64
N VAL A 30 3.89 6.49 10.01
CA VAL A 30 2.65 7.13 10.47
C VAL A 30 1.44 6.20 10.27
N PRO A 31 1.21 5.60 9.09
CA PRO A 31 0.13 4.62 8.92
C PRO A 31 0.28 3.41 9.84
N THR A 32 1.50 2.90 10.00
CA THR A 32 1.76 1.70 10.78
C THR A 32 1.51 1.92 12.27
N PHE A 33 2.06 2.98 12.86
CA PHE A 33 1.86 3.29 14.28
C PHE A 33 0.44 3.72 14.59
N SER A 34 -0.21 4.51 13.73
CA SER A 34 -1.60 4.91 13.94
C SER A 34 -2.54 3.70 13.88
N ALA A 35 -2.40 2.84 12.86
CA ALA A 35 -3.23 1.64 12.75
C ALA A 35 -2.93 0.62 13.84
N SER A 36 -1.67 0.44 14.25
CA SER A 36 -1.32 -0.50 15.33
C SER A 36 -1.81 -0.03 16.69
N ALA A 37 -1.77 1.28 16.98
CA ALA A 37 -2.35 1.86 18.19
C ALA A 37 -3.87 1.64 18.23
N ILE A 38 -4.57 1.93 17.13
CA ILE A 38 -6.02 1.71 17.01
C ILE A 38 -6.34 0.21 17.18
N ALA A 39 -5.63 -0.67 16.48
CA ALA A 39 -5.84 -2.10 16.56
C ALA A 39 -5.59 -2.62 17.98
N THR A 40 -4.51 -2.20 18.63
CA THR A 40 -4.19 -2.59 20.02
C THR A 40 -5.32 -2.18 20.95
N PHE A 41 -5.81 -0.94 20.84
CA PHE A 41 -6.95 -0.47 21.63
C PHE A 41 -8.21 -1.31 21.39
N MET A 42 -8.52 -1.63 20.14
CA MET A 42 -9.65 -2.49 19.78
C MET A 42 -9.53 -3.91 20.36
N TYR A 43 -8.36 -4.54 20.26
CA TYR A 43 -8.10 -5.87 20.83
C TYR A 43 -8.13 -5.84 22.37
N LEU A 44 -7.68 -4.75 23.00
CA LEU A 44 -7.77 -4.58 24.45
C LEU A 44 -9.21 -4.50 24.93
N ILE A 45 -10.09 -3.79 24.21
CA ILE A 45 -11.53 -3.73 24.53
C ILE A 45 -12.15 -5.13 24.47
N VAL A 46 -11.87 -5.90 23.42
CA VAL A 46 -12.39 -7.27 23.28
C VAL A 46 -11.82 -8.18 24.36
N GLY A 47 -10.52 -8.07 24.67
CA GLY A 47 -9.89 -8.81 25.75
C GLY A 47 -10.48 -8.49 27.13
N LEU A 48 -10.77 -7.22 27.40
CA LEU A 48 -11.42 -6.79 28.65
C LEU A 48 -12.85 -7.34 28.74
N PHE A 49 -13.60 -7.32 27.64
CA PHE A 49 -14.95 -7.89 27.59
C PHE A 49 -14.95 -9.40 27.90
N ILE A 50 -14.01 -10.15 27.34
CA ILE A 50 -13.81 -11.57 27.65
C ILE A 50 -13.40 -11.74 29.12
N GLY A 51 -12.51 -10.89 29.63
CA GLY A 51 -12.10 -10.91 31.04
C GLY A 51 -13.23 -10.66 32.03
N VAL A 52 -14.19 -9.78 31.68
CA VAL A 52 -15.38 -9.48 32.49
C VAL A 52 -16.40 -10.61 32.45
N ILE A 53 -16.63 -11.20 31.27
CA ILE A 53 -17.54 -12.32 31.09
C ILE A 53 -17.01 -13.60 31.72
N GLY A 54 -15.68 -13.73 31.84
CA GLY A 54 -15.01 -14.92 32.33
C GLY A 54 -14.77 -15.95 31.22
N LEU A 55 -13.74 -16.79 31.38
CA LEU A 55 -13.43 -17.86 30.40
C LEU A 55 -14.39 -19.05 30.50
N ASP A 56 -15.18 -19.11 31.57
CA ASP A 56 -16.19 -20.13 31.83
C ASP A 56 -17.28 -20.19 30.74
N VAL A 57 -17.55 -19.09 30.04
CA VAL A 57 -18.48 -19.09 28.88
C VAL A 57 -17.98 -19.92 27.70
N ILE A 58 -16.70 -20.29 27.69
CA ILE A 58 -16.09 -21.15 26.67
C ILE A 58 -16.13 -22.62 27.09
N PHE A 59 -16.49 -22.92 28.35
CA PHE A 59 -16.53 -24.28 28.89
C PHE A 59 -17.96 -24.73 29.18
N VAL A 60 -18.28 -25.96 28.77
CA VAL A 60 -19.48 -26.70 29.18
C VAL A 60 -19.03 -27.88 30.04
N TYR A 61 -19.77 -28.14 31.12
CA TYR A 61 -19.45 -29.23 32.04
C TYR A 61 -20.14 -30.51 31.60
N SER A 62 -19.37 -31.60 31.49
CA SER A 62 -19.92 -32.92 31.24
C SER A 62 -20.78 -33.39 32.41
N ILE A 63 -21.57 -34.45 32.19
CA ILE A 63 -22.31 -35.13 33.28
C ILE A 63 -21.34 -35.66 34.36
N SER A 64 -20.08 -35.96 33.99
CA SER A 64 -19.00 -36.33 34.90
C SER A 64 -18.29 -35.15 35.59
N GLY A 65 -18.79 -33.91 35.40
CA GLY A 65 -18.25 -32.69 35.99
C GLY A 65 -16.92 -32.20 35.41
N GLN A 66 -16.45 -32.80 34.31
CA GLN A 66 -15.20 -32.39 33.66
C GLN A 66 -15.47 -31.21 32.72
N PRO A 67 -14.69 -30.11 32.78
CA PRO A 67 -14.84 -28.99 31.86
C PRO A 67 -14.43 -29.41 30.44
N GLN A 68 -15.30 -29.14 29.48
CA GLN A 68 -15.09 -29.38 28.05
C GLN A 68 -15.20 -28.06 27.32
N VAL A 69 -14.34 -27.81 26.33
CA VAL A 69 -14.48 -26.61 25.50
C VAL A 69 -15.76 -26.73 24.67
N ASP A 70 -16.66 -25.76 24.77
CA ASP A 70 -17.81 -25.65 23.89
C ASP A 70 -17.33 -25.28 22.48
N PRO A 71 -17.51 -26.18 21.48
CA PRO A 71 -17.11 -25.89 20.11
C PRO A 71 -17.83 -24.65 19.56
N THR A 72 -19.06 -24.37 20.00
CA THR A 72 -19.85 -23.24 19.51
C THR A 72 -19.27 -21.91 20.00
N ALA A 73 -19.03 -21.79 21.30
CA ALA A 73 -18.36 -20.62 21.88
C ALA A 73 -16.98 -20.37 21.27
N LEU A 74 -16.20 -21.44 21.04
CA LEU A 74 -14.88 -21.33 20.39
C LEU A 74 -14.98 -20.79 18.96
N VAL A 75 -15.93 -21.29 18.16
CA VAL A 75 -16.15 -20.81 16.78
C VAL A 75 -16.58 -19.35 16.78
N LEU A 76 -17.51 -18.95 17.66
CA LEU A 76 -17.97 -17.56 17.76
C LEU A 76 -16.83 -16.61 18.16
N LEU A 77 -15.96 -17.04 19.07
CA LEU A 77 -14.78 -16.28 19.47
C LEU A 77 -13.84 -16.08 18.28
N ILE A 78 -13.51 -17.16 17.56
CA ILE A 78 -12.66 -17.09 16.36
C ILE A 78 -13.26 -16.14 15.33
N LEU A 79 -14.56 -16.25 15.05
CA LEU A 79 -15.25 -15.36 14.11
C LEU A 79 -15.21 -13.89 14.55
N SER A 80 -15.34 -13.61 15.84
CA SER A 80 -15.24 -12.25 16.38
C SER A 80 -13.84 -11.65 16.18
N TYR A 81 -12.78 -12.43 16.40
CA TYR A 81 -11.40 -12.00 16.17
C TYR A 81 -11.10 -11.78 14.68
N ILE A 82 -11.61 -12.65 13.80
CA ILE A 82 -11.50 -12.48 12.35
C ILE A 82 -12.21 -11.20 11.89
N PHE A 83 -13.42 -10.96 12.40
CA PHE A 83 -14.20 -9.78 12.07
C PHE A 83 -13.50 -8.50 12.55
N LEU A 84 -12.94 -8.50 13.75
CA LEU A 84 -12.15 -7.38 14.27
C LEU A 84 -10.90 -7.14 13.42
N GLY A 85 -10.19 -8.21 13.04
CA GLY A 85 -9.03 -8.16 12.15
C GLY A 85 -9.38 -7.55 10.78
N LEU A 86 -10.55 -7.88 10.22
CA LEU A 86 -11.06 -7.27 8.99
C LEU A 86 -11.26 -5.76 9.16
N ILE A 87 -11.86 -5.31 10.25
CA ILE A 87 -12.06 -3.88 10.53
C ILE A 87 -10.70 -3.16 10.61
N CYS A 88 -9.75 -3.72 11.37
CA CYS A 88 -8.39 -3.17 11.48
C CYS A 88 -7.69 -3.10 10.10
N PHE A 89 -7.86 -4.11 9.26
CA PHE A 89 -7.33 -4.12 7.89
C PHE A 89 -7.91 -3.00 7.02
N LEU A 90 -9.22 -2.74 7.11
CA LEU A 90 -9.88 -1.67 6.35
C LEU A 90 -9.45 -0.28 6.85
N ILE A 91 -9.28 -0.11 8.16
CA ILE A 91 -8.76 1.14 8.76
C ILE A 91 -7.34 1.39 8.26
N TYR A 92 -6.46 0.39 8.37
CA TYR A 92 -5.08 0.49 7.88
C TYR A 92 -5.03 0.85 6.39
N SER A 93 -5.82 0.16 5.55
CA SER A 93 -5.89 0.40 4.11
C SER A 93 -6.36 1.82 3.77
N SER A 94 -7.26 2.39 4.58
CA SER A 94 -7.76 3.75 4.43
C SER A 94 -6.67 4.78 4.73
N ILE A 95 -5.96 4.61 5.86
CA ILE A 95 -4.86 5.50 6.25
C ILE A 95 -3.72 5.40 5.24
N GLN A 96 -3.32 4.18 4.88
CA GLN A 96 -2.27 3.94 3.90
C GLN A 96 -2.60 4.52 2.52
N GLY A 97 -3.88 4.50 2.12
CA GLY A 97 -4.33 5.11 0.85
C GLY A 97 -4.09 6.62 0.78
N ILE A 98 -4.23 7.33 1.89
CA ILE A 98 -3.96 8.78 1.98
C ILE A 98 -2.47 9.05 1.79
N PHE A 99 -1.61 8.30 2.48
CA PHE A 99 -0.16 8.48 2.40
C PHE A 99 0.40 8.03 1.04
N ASN A 100 -0.11 6.94 0.46
CA ASN A 100 0.30 6.51 -0.88
C ASN A 100 -0.02 7.59 -1.93
N TYR A 101 -1.14 8.29 -1.82
CA TYR A 101 -1.45 9.41 -2.71
C TYR A 101 -0.40 10.53 -2.60
N GLY A 102 -0.10 10.98 -1.38
CA GLY A 102 0.91 12.02 -1.16
C GLY A 102 2.31 11.59 -1.58
N TYR A 103 2.67 10.32 -1.35
CA TYR A 103 3.97 9.80 -1.74
C TYR A 103 4.11 9.66 -3.27
N SER A 104 3.04 9.26 -3.96
CA SER A 104 2.98 9.29 -5.42
C SER A 104 3.11 10.71 -5.97
N ALA A 105 2.47 11.71 -5.35
CA ALA A 105 2.63 13.10 -5.76
C ALA A 105 4.08 13.58 -5.60
N PHE A 106 4.68 13.36 -4.43
CA PHE A 106 6.08 13.70 -4.17
C PHE A 106 7.05 13.07 -5.19
N THR A 107 6.89 11.77 -5.45
CA THR A 107 7.78 11.05 -6.37
C THR A 107 7.53 11.38 -7.84
N LEU A 108 6.32 11.82 -8.19
CA LEU A 108 6.00 12.35 -9.51
C LEU A 108 6.68 13.71 -9.73
N HIS A 109 6.53 14.67 -8.79
CA HIS A 109 7.25 15.95 -8.83
C HIS A 109 8.77 15.75 -8.92
N LEU A 110 9.33 14.77 -8.20
CA LEU A 110 10.75 14.40 -8.36
C LEU A 110 11.09 13.91 -9.78
N GLY A 111 10.23 13.07 -10.35
CA GLY A 111 10.42 12.52 -11.70
C GLY A 111 10.35 13.59 -12.79
N GLU A 112 9.47 14.57 -12.62
CA GLU A 112 9.27 15.70 -13.54
C GLU A 112 10.30 16.83 -13.34
N ASN A 113 11.18 16.70 -12.33
CA ASN A 113 12.14 17.72 -11.90
C ASN A 113 11.48 19.00 -11.38
N GLU A 114 10.29 18.89 -10.83
CA GLU A 114 9.61 19.97 -10.11
C GLU A 114 10.14 20.13 -8.67
N ASP A 115 9.68 21.18 -7.99
CA ASP A 115 10.04 21.48 -6.61
C ASP A 115 9.30 20.55 -5.63
N ALA A 116 9.77 19.30 -5.54
CA ALA A 116 9.21 18.28 -4.65
C ALA A 116 9.47 18.62 -3.18
N LYS A 117 8.39 18.78 -2.40
CA LYS A 117 8.44 19.16 -0.98
C LYS A 117 8.00 18.01 -0.10
N VAL A 118 8.56 17.94 1.12
CA VAL A 118 8.10 16.95 2.11
C VAL A 118 6.60 17.11 2.39
N ASP A 119 6.09 18.34 2.29
CA ASP A 119 4.66 18.68 2.41
C ASP A 119 3.76 17.94 1.41
N ASP A 120 4.31 17.48 0.28
CA ASP A 120 3.56 16.76 -0.74
C ASP A 120 2.96 15.46 -0.19
N VAL A 121 3.59 14.84 0.81
CA VAL A 121 3.06 13.66 1.49
C VAL A 121 1.69 13.91 2.14
N PHE A 122 1.41 15.17 2.51
CA PHE A 122 0.15 15.56 3.12
C PHE A 122 -0.92 15.97 2.11
N LEU A 123 -0.64 15.95 0.79
CA LEU A 123 -1.63 16.28 -0.24
C LEU A 123 -2.84 15.36 -0.23
N GLY A 124 -2.68 14.12 0.23
CA GLY A 124 -3.79 13.19 0.42
C GLY A 124 -4.77 13.66 1.51
N PHE A 125 -4.32 14.43 2.50
CA PHE A 125 -5.17 14.92 3.60
C PHE A 125 -6.00 16.16 3.22
N LYS A 126 -5.70 16.80 2.07
CA LYS A 126 -6.49 17.93 1.58
C LYS A 126 -7.93 17.47 1.33
N LYS A 127 -8.92 18.27 1.75
CA LYS A 127 -10.35 17.94 1.66
C LYS A 127 -10.80 17.48 0.27
N SER A 128 -10.23 18.05 -0.80
CA SER A 128 -10.51 17.70 -2.19
C SER A 128 -10.05 16.28 -2.57
N ASN A 129 -9.01 15.77 -1.91
CA ASN A 129 -8.32 14.53 -2.27
C ASN A 129 -8.62 13.40 -1.29
N LEU A 130 -8.86 13.73 -0.01
CA LEU A 130 -9.04 12.78 1.09
C LEU A 130 -9.98 11.64 0.75
N PHE A 131 -11.20 11.95 0.32
CA PHE A 131 -12.18 10.93 -0.01
C PHE A 131 -11.74 10.04 -1.19
N ARG A 132 -11.05 10.61 -2.18
CA ARG A 132 -10.58 9.91 -3.37
C ARG A 132 -9.40 8.99 -3.04
N SER A 133 -8.43 9.48 -2.26
CA SER A 133 -7.28 8.71 -1.80
C SER A 133 -7.69 7.54 -0.91
N VAL A 134 -8.60 7.77 0.04
CA VAL A 134 -9.18 6.70 0.89
C VAL A 134 -9.94 5.68 0.03
N LYS A 135 -10.82 6.14 -0.86
CA LYS A 135 -11.59 5.24 -1.72
C LYS A 135 -10.70 4.41 -2.64
N LEU A 136 -9.61 4.97 -3.17
CA LEU A 136 -8.66 4.24 -3.99
C LEU A 136 -7.89 3.20 -3.17
N GLY A 137 -7.41 3.55 -1.97
CA GLY A 137 -6.75 2.61 -1.07
C GLY A 137 -7.64 1.45 -0.67
N LEU A 138 -8.88 1.74 -0.30
CA LEU A 138 -9.88 0.74 0.07
C LEU A 138 -10.22 -0.18 -1.12
N LEU A 139 -10.43 0.39 -2.30
CA LEU A 139 -10.79 -0.38 -3.49
C LEU A 139 -9.64 -1.29 -3.94
N GLN A 140 -8.40 -0.79 -3.89
CA GLN A 140 -7.22 -1.62 -4.16
C GLN A 140 -7.08 -2.73 -3.12
N ALA A 141 -7.22 -2.43 -1.82
CA ALA A 141 -7.10 -3.41 -0.76
C ALA A 141 -8.13 -4.54 -0.91
N ILE A 142 -9.41 -4.19 -1.15
CA ILE A 142 -10.48 -5.18 -1.35
C ILE A 142 -10.19 -6.04 -2.59
N PHE A 143 -9.87 -5.43 -3.73
CA PHE A 143 -9.62 -6.21 -4.94
C PHE A 143 -8.38 -7.10 -4.80
N LEU A 144 -7.28 -6.59 -4.26
CA LEU A 144 -6.07 -7.40 -4.05
C LEU A 144 -6.31 -8.51 -3.04
N PHE A 145 -7.05 -8.26 -1.96
CA PHE A 145 -7.45 -9.29 -1.00
C PHE A 145 -8.28 -10.40 -1.68
N LEU A 146 -9.33 -10.03 -2.45
CA LEU A 146 -10.14 -11.00 -3.19
C LEU A 146 -9.33 -11.82 -4.20
N TRP A 147 -8.42 -11.17 -4.94
CA TRP A 147 -7.55 -11.89 -5.88
C TRP A 147 -6.56 -12.81 -5.17
N SER A 148 -6.02 -12.38 -4.03
CA SER A 148 -5.10 -13.19 -3.21
C SER A 148 -5.78 -14.40 -2.58
N LEU A 149 -7.07 -14.27 -2.25
CA LEU A 149 -7.89 -15.37 -1.72
C LEU A 149 -8.17 -16.43 -2.79
N LEU A 150 -8.34 -16.00 -4.04
CA LEU A 150 -8.57 -16.92 -5.14
C LEU A 150 -7.30 -17.71 -5.47
N LEU A 151 -6.19 -17.02 -5.75
CA LEU A 151 -4.87 -17.60 -6.05
C LEU A 151 -3.76 -16.54 -5.92
N ILE A 152 -2.54 -16.97 -5.55
CA ILE A 152 -1.38 -16.06 -5.37
C ILE A 152 -0.98 -15.38 -6.69
N VAL A 153 -0.86 -16.16 -7.78
CA VAL A 153 -0.39 -15.67 -9.09
C VAL A 153 -1.26 -14.54 -9.67
N PRO A 154 -2.60 -14.67 -9.79
CA PRO A 154 -3.42 -13.57 -10.27
C PRO A 154 -3.43 -12.37 -9.32
N GLY A 155 -3.26 -12.57 -8.00
CA GLY A 155 -3.04 -11.49 -7.04
C GLY A 155 -1.85 -10.62 -7.41
N ILE A 156 -0.70 -11.22 -7.69
CA ILE A 156 0.52 -10.51 -8.11
C ILE A 156 0.30 -9.77 -9.45
N ILE A 157 -0.35 -10.41 -10.43
CA ILE A 157 -0.64 -9.77 -11.73
C ILE A 157 -1.54 -8.54 -11.55
N LYS A 158 -2.53 -8.61 -10.64
CA LYS A 158 -3.45 -7.51 -10.35
C LYS A 158 -2.78 -6.40 -9.57
N TYR A 159 -1.86 -6.71 -8.67
CA TYR A 159 -1.00 -5.73 -8.01
C TYR A 159 -0.27 -4.84 -9.04
N PHE A 160 0.43 -5.45 -10.00
CA PHE A 160 1.08 -4.69 -11.09
C PHE A 160 0.09 -4.02 -12.05
N SER A 161 -1.17 -4.47 -12.13
CA SER A 161 -2.16 -3.81 -12.96
C SER A 161 -2.67 -2.50 -12.35
N TYR A 162 -2.58 -2.37 -11.03
CA TYR A 162 -3.10 -1.24 -10.24
C TYR A 162 -2.01 -0.30 -9.72
N SER A 163 -0.73 -0.65 -9.93
CA SER A 163 0.41 0.09 -9.41
C SER A 163 0.51 1.56 -9.87
N MET A 164 -0.14 1.93 -10.97
CA MET A 164 -0.11 3.30 -11.50
C MET A 164 -1.30 4.15 -11.10
N SER A 165 -2.27 3.59 -10.37
CA SER A 165 -3.54 4.26 -10.10
C SER A 165 -3.39 5.53 -9.26
N TYR A 166 -2.41 5.58 -8.34
CA TYR A 166 -2.18 6.77 -7.52
C TYR A 166 -1.56 7.91 -8.35
N TYR A 167 -0.59 7.62 -9.23
CA TYR A 167 -0.02 8.63 -10.13
C TYR A 167 -1.08 9.22 -11.06
N ILE A 168 -1.93 8.36 -11.65
CA ILE A 168 -3.05 8.80 -12.50
C ILE A 168 -4.01 9.70 -11.72
N LEU A 169 -4.34 9.34 -10.48
CA LEU A 169 -5.26 10.12 -9.65
C LEU A 169 -4.66 11.47 -9.23
N VAL A 170 -3.33 11.57 -9.10
CA VAL A 170 -2.63 12.84 -8.85
C VAL A 170 -2.69 13.75 -10.06
N GLU A 171 -2.41 13.22 -11.25
CA GLU A 171 -2.43 14.01 -12.50
C GLU A 171 -3.83 14.34 -13.01
N ASN A 172 -4.83 13.53 -12.65
CA ASN A 172 -6.22 13.70 -13.06
C ASN A 172 -7.11 13.93 -11.82
N PRO A 173 -7.14 15.15 -11.26
CA PRO A 173 -7.94 15.45 -10.08
C PRO A 173 -9.43 15.19 -10.27
N ASP A 174 -9.95 15.18 -11.50
CA ASP A 174 -11.37 14.94 -11.77
C ASP A 174 -11.75 13.46 -11.73
N TYR A 175 -10.77 12.55 -11.78
CA TYR A 175 -11.05 11.12 -11.81
C TYR A 175 -11.53 10.60 -10.45
N THR A 176 -12.49 9.68 -10.52
CA THR A 176 -12.86 8.84 -9.39
C THR A 176 -11.83 7.72 -9.19
N ALA A 177 -11.77 7.16 -7.98
CA ALA A 177 -10.89 6.03 -7.66
C ALA A 177 -11.05 4.83 -8.63
N SER A 178 -12.27 4.57 -9.10
CA SER A 178 -12.55 3.49 -10.04
C SER A 178 -12.05 3.81 -11.46
N GLU A 179 -12.11 5.07 -11.88
CA GLU A 179 -11.58 5.53 -13.16
C GLU A 179 -10.06 5.46 -13.17
N ALA A 180 -9.40 5.93 -12.10
CA ALA A 180 -7.95 5.79 -11.95
C ALA A 180 -7.49 4.32 -12.00
N LEU A 181 -8.25 3.40 -11.38
CA LEU A 181 -7.96 1.97 -11.43
C LEU A 181 -8.17 1.37 -12.82
N ARG A 182 -9.21 1.80 -13.54
CA ARG A 182 -9.50 1.38 -14.92
C ARG A 182 -8.39 1.85 -15.84
N GLU A 183 -7.94 3.08 -15.65
CA GLU A 183 -6.89 3.68 -16.44
C GLU A 183 -5.52 3.04 -16.19
N SER A 184 -5.18 2.78 -14.93
CA SER A 184 -3.97 2.02 -14.57
C SER A 184 -3.95 0.67 -15.27
N LYS A 185 -5.09 -0.05 -15.30
CA LYS A 185 -5.19 -1.32 -16.03
C LYS A 185 -4.95 -1.17 -17.53
N ARG A 186 -5.42 -0.07 -18.13
CA ARG A 186 -5.30 0.21 -19.57
C ARG A 186 -3.83 0.46 -19.93
N ILE A 187 -3.17 1.41 -19.26
CA ILE A 187 -1.77 1.77 -19.54
C ILE A 187 -0.78 0.65 -19.18
N MET A 188 -1.12 -0.19 -18.20
CA MET A 188 -0.29 -1.33 -17.81
C MET A 188 -0.45 -2.56 -18.73
N LYS A 189 -1.39 -2.55 -19.69
CA LYS A 189 -1.58 -3.67 -20.62
C LYS A 189 -0.31 -3.86 -21.47
N GLY A 190 0.29 -5.05 -21.39
CA GLY A 190 1.56 -5.37 -22.06
C GLY A 190 2.82 -4.85 -21.34
N GLN A 191 2.69 -4.07 -20.27
CA GLN A 191 3.82 -3.47 -19.54
C GLN A 191 4.05 -4.07 -18.15
N LYS A 192 3.12 -4.91 -17.65
CA LYS A 192 3.22 -5.60 -16.35
C LYS A 192 4.51 -6.38 -16.18
N LEU A 193 4.94 -7.10 -17.21
CA LEU A 193 6.18 -7.88 -17.17
C LEU A 193 7.40 -6.97 -17.02
N LYS A 194 7.39 -5.78 -17.63
CA LYS A 194 8.49 -4.82 -17.49
C LYS A 194 8.58 -4.29 -16.06
N LEU A 195 7.43 -3.99 -15.44
CA LEU A 195 7.39 -3.59 -14.03
C LEU A 195 7.81 -4.74 -13.10
N PHE A 196 7.44 -5.98 -13.43
CA PHE A 196 7.90 -7.17 -12.69
C PHE A 196 9.42 -7.33 -12.77
N VAL A 197 10.03 -7.21 -13.95
CA VAL A 197 11.49 -7.27 -14.10
C VAL A 197 12.17 -6.08 -13.41
N LEU A 198 11.55 -4.90 -13.43
CA LEU A 198 12.02 -3.75 -12.64
C LEU A 198 12.03 -4.11 -11.15
N TRP A 199 10.95 -4.67 -10.63
CA TRP A 199 10.86 -5.12 -9.24
C TRP A 199 11.90 -6.19 -8.89
N LEU A 200 12.09 -7.20 -9.76
CA LEU A 200 13.16 -8.19 -9.61
C LEU A 200 14.55 -7.57 -9.58
N SER A 201 14.78 -6.50 -10.34
CA SER A 201 16.07 -5.79 -10.31
C SER A 201 16.34 -5.05 -8.98
N PHE A 202 15.33 -4.90 -8.12
CA PHE A 202 15.44 -4.36 -6.77
C PHE A 202 15.43 -5.44 -5.69
N ILE A 203 15.24 -6.71 -6.04
CA ILE A 203 15.14 -7.80 -5.04
C ILE A 203 16.37 -7.89 -4.14
N GLY A 204 17.57 -7.65 -4.69
CA GLY A 204 18.80 -7.64 -3.91
C GLY A 204 18.83 -6.52 -2.86
N TRP A 205 18.30 -5.34 -3.21
CA TRP A 205 18.16 -4.24 -2.25
C TRP A 205 17.12 -4.56 -1.19
N PHE A 206 15.98 -5.15 -1.56
CA PHE A 206 14.96 -5.55 -0.59
C PHE A 206 15.46 -6.65 0.35
N LEU A 207 16.22 -7.63 -0.15
CA LEU A 207 16.84 -8.66 0.70
C LEU A 207 17.86 -8.06 1.67
N LEU A 208 18.69 -7.12 1.21
CA LEU A 208 19.63 -6.41 2.06
C LEU A 208 18.89 -5.57 3.11
N ALA A 209 17.80 -4.89 2.71
CA ALA A 209 16.94 -4.14 3.61
C ALA A 209 16.33 -5.04 4.69
N THR A 210 15.84 -6.22 4.31
CA THR A 210 15.29 -7.19 5.25
C THR A 210 16.36 -7.68 6.22
N PHE A 211 17.54 -8.06 5.71
CA PHE A 211 18.62 -8.60 6.54
C PHE A 211 19.12 -7.58 7.57
N ILE A 212 19.35 -6.32 7.15
CA ILE A 212 19.71 -5.23 8.06
C ILE A 212 18.52 -4.83 8.94
N GLY A 213 17.31 -4.91 8.39
CA GLY A 213 16.05 -4.54 9.02
C GLY A 213 15.73 -5.39 10.24
N MET A 214 16.11 -6.67 10.23
CA MET A 214 15.98 -7.57 11.37
C MET A 214 16.70 -7.04 12.62
N PHE A 215 17.81 -6.31 12.44
CA PHE A 215 18.58 -5.72 13.54
C PHE A 215 18.21 -4.26 13.84
N THR A 216 17.45 -3.62 12.95
CA THR A 216 17.20 -2.17 12.99
C THR A 216 15.70 -1.82 12.97
N PHE A 217 14.82 -2.71 13.45
CA PHE A 217 13.36 -2.49 13.45
C PHE A 217 12.81 -2.08 12.08
N ASN A 218 13.33 -2.67 10.99
CA ASN A 218 12.97 -2.39 9.60
C ASN A 218 13.25 -0.94 9.13
N LEU A 219 14.12 -0.17 9.81
CA LEU A 219 14.50 1.17 9.36
C LEU A 219 15.18 1.16 7.98
N SER A 220 15.81 0.07 7.58
CA SER A 220 16.56 -0.05 6.32
C SER A 220 15.71 0.27 5.08
N PHE A 221 14.41 -0.01 5.13
CA PHE A 221 13.51 0.23 3.99
C PHE A 221 13.33 1.72 3.66
N ILE A 222 13.48 2.62 4.62
CA ILE A 222 13.28 4.07 4.41
C ILE A 222 14.32 4.67 3.45
N PHE A 223 15.51 4.05 3.35
CA PHE A 223 16.58 4.51 2.46
C PHE A 223 16.41 4.00 1.02
N ILE A 224 15.80 2.83 0.86
CA ILE A 224 15.61 2.19 -0.46
C ILE A 224 14.30 2.67 -1.09
N SER A 225 13.30 2.97 -0.28
CA SER A 225 11.99 3.45 -0.71
C SER A 225 12.04 4.66 -1.67
N PRO A 226 12.77 5.76 -1.41
CA PRO A 226 12.77 6.91 -2.33
C PRO A 226 13.40 6.54 -3.68
N TYR A 227 14.46 5.73 -3.69
CA TYR A 227 15.08 5.25 -4.92
C TYR A 227 14.13 4.37 -5.74
N TYR A 228 13.47 3.40 -5.09
CA TYR A 228 12.53 2.52 -5.76
C TYR A 228 11.31 3.29 -6.30
N ASN A 229 10.64 4.08 -5.47
CA ASN A 229 9.41 4.77 -5.86
C ASN A 229 9.67 5.86 -6.91
N THR A 230 10.80 6.57 -6.85
CA THR A 230 11.19 7.51 -7.92
C THR A 230 11.53 6.77 -9.23
N THR A 231 12.06 5.54 -9.15
CA THR A 231 12.25 4.71 -10.35
C THR A 231 10.90 4.28 -10.95
N VAL A 232 9.90 4.01 -10.11
CA VAL A 232 8.53 3.68 -10.53
C VAL A 232 7.82 4.91 -11.12
N SER A 233 8.03 6.12 -10.58
CA SER A 233 7.47 7.35 -11.17
C SER A 233 8.09 7.64 -12.54
N HIS A 234 9.41 7.47 -12.70
CA HIS A 234 10.04 7.52 -14.03
C HIS A 234 9.48 6.46 -14.99
N PHE A 235 9.19 5.25 -14.50
CA PHE A 235 8.53 4.23 -15.31
C PHE A 235 7.12 4.67 -15.74
N TYR A 236 6.37 5.32 -14.84
CA TYR A 236 5.05 5.88 -15.13
C TYR A 236 5.09 6.95 -16.23
N LEU A 237 5.99 7.94 -16.10
CA LEU A 237 6.19 8.98 -17.12
C LEU A 237 6.56 8.37 -18.49
N ASP A 238 7.37 7.31 -18.48
CA ASP A 238 7.73 6.53 -19.66
C ASP A 238 6.54 5.78 -20.30
N LEU A 239 5.47 5.50 -19.54
CA LEU A 239 4.24 4.88 -20.05
C LEU A 239 3.35 5.92 -20.72
N ILE A 240 3.10 7.05 -20.05
CA ILE A 240 2.27 8.14 -20.57
C ILE A 240 2.86 8.66 -21.89
N LYS A 241 4.18 8.94 -21.91
CA LYS A 241 4.87 9.35 -23.15
C LYS A 241 4.70 8.35 -24.31
N LYS A 242 4.69 7.04 -24.03
CA LYS A 242 4.48 6.02 -25.08
C LYS A 242 3.04 6.01 -25.59
N GLN A 243 2.10 6.28 -24.71
CA GLN A 243 0.69 6.35 -25.07
C GLN A 243 0.42 7.57 -25.96
N ASP A 244 0.92 8.76 -25.59
CA ASP A 244 0.72 9.99 -26.36
C ASP A 244 1.27 9.84 -27.80
N ILE A 245 2.44 9.22 -27.94
CA ILE A 245 3.04 8.90 -29.24
C ILE A 245 2.17 7.91 -30.03
N GLY A 246 1.55 6.95 -29.34
CA GLY A 246 0.65 5.97 -29.96
C GLY A 246 -0.63 6.62 -30.47
N GLU A 247 -1.24 7.50 -29.67
CA GLU A 247 -2.47 8.23 -30.03
C GLU A 247 -2.22 9.20 -31.19
N ALA A 248 -1.10 9.94 -31.15
CA ALA A 248 -0.69 10.83 -32.24
C ALA A 248 -0.49 10.10 -33.58
N LYS A 249 -0.08 8.83 -33.57
CA LYS A 249 0.08 8.00 -34.78
C LYS A 249 -1.23 7.42 -35.32
N VAL A 250 -2.28 7.34 -34.50
CA VAL A 250 -3.60 6.85 -34.92
C VAL A 250 -4.46 7.99 -35.47
N SER A 251 -4.15 9.24 -35.09
CA SER A 251 -4.82 10.44 -35.59
C SER A 251 -4.26 10.98 -36.92
N ILE A 252 -3.24 10.36 -37.50
CA ILE A 252 -2.63 10.70 -38.81
C ILE A 252 -2.99 9.58 -39.79
#